data_AF-A0A2P4YKZ0-F1
#
_entry.id   AF-A0A2P4YKZ0-F1
#
_cell.length_a   1.000
_cell.length_b   1.000
_cell.length_c   1.000
_cell.angle_alpha   90.00
_cell.angle_beta   90.00
_cell.angle_gamma   90.00
#
_symmetry.space_group_name_H-M   'P 1'
#
loop_
_entity.id
_entity.type
_entity.pdbx_description
1 polymer ?
#
loop_
_entity_poly.entity_id
_entity_poly.type
_entity_poly.pdbx_seq_one_letter_code
_entity_poly.pdbx_strand_id
1 'polypeptide(L)'
;MFNMRILRAARLIALAHAYVGTKVLFRAVTAAIPPLTITLFFLLTVVMVFATAIFYAEPCYDLQTCTFTDILNTGYFVMLTVATVGYGNQVPSMHNAGSLLLVCIVMIFGTVYFSMPLAIVGIKYELAWTEYDEFARNAKLEQDNRPKLAKGSSSKLSIEASRRQLLA
;
A
#
# COMPACT_ATOMS: atom_id res chain seq x y z
N MET A 1 22.38 -25.22 -8.30
CA MET A 1 22.91 -24.24 -7.33
C MET A 1 21.94 -23.07 -7.09
N PHE A 2 20.61 -23.32 -7.14
CA PHE A 2 19.62 -22.30 -6.80
C PHE A 2 19.42 -22.27 -5.27
N ASN A 3 20.10 -21.29 -4.66
CA ASN A 3 19.50 -20.37 -3.68
C ASN A 3 19.25 -20.81 -2.23
N MET A 4 20.33 -21.17 -1.52
CA MET A 4 20.35 -21.06 -0.03
C MET A 4 20.03 -19.63 0.47
N ARG A 5 20.14 -18.60 -0.39
CA ARG A 5 19.77 -17.20 -0.08
C ARG A 5 18.25 -16.99 0.02
N ILE A 6 17.45 -17.72 -0.76
CA ILE A 6 15.98 -17.60 -0.73
C ILE A 6 15.44 -18.20 0.56
N LEU A 7 16.05 -19.26 1.09
CA LEU A 7 15.69 -19.84 2.40
C LEU A 7 15.85 -18.83 3.55
N ARG A 8 16.84 -17.91 3.47
CA ARG A 8 16.97 -16.81 4.44
C ARG A 8 15.83 -15.80 4.33
N ALA A 9 15.44 -15.42 3.11
CA ALA A 9 14.30 -14.53 2.87
C ALA A 9 12.97 -15.18 3.31
N ALA A 10 12.79 -16.48 3.07
CA ALA A 10 11.63 -17.24 3.53
C ALA A 10 11.53 -17.27 5.07
N ARG A 11 12.66 -17.40 5.78
CA ARG A 11 12.69 -17.32 7.25
C ARG A 11 12.30 -15.91 7.74
N LEU A 12 12.72 -14.85 7.07
CA LEU A 12 12.31 -13.47 7.39
C LEU A 12 10.81 -13.25 7.19
N ILE A 13 10.22 -13.77 6.11
CA ILE A 13 8.78 -13.69 5.85
C ILE A 13 8.00 -14.54 6.87
N ALA A 14 8.49 -15.73 7.22
CA ALA A 14 7.89 -16.57 8.25
C ALA A 14 7.92 -15.89 9.63
N LEU A 15 9.01 -15.19 9.96
CA LEU A 15 9.11 -14.38 11.16
C LEU A 15 8.15 -13.18 11.11
N ALA A 16 8.03 -12.52 9.95
CA ALA A 16 7.07 -11.43 9.75
C ALA A 16 5.63 -11.91 9.97
N HIS A 17 5.26 -13.09 9.46
CA HIS A 17 3.93 -13.70 9.65
C HIS A 17 3.63 -14.09 11.11
N ALA A 18 4.65 -14.26 11.96
CA ALA A 18 4.47 -14.52 13.38
C ALA A 18 3.96 -13.28 14.14
N TYR A 19 4.22 -12.07 13.62
CA TYR A 19 3.69 -10.84 14.18
C TYR A 19 2.27 -10.59 13.67
N VAL A 20 1.37 -10.41 14.63
CA VAL A 20 -0.03 -10.06 14.41
C VAL A 20 -0.19 -8.85 13.48
N GLY A 21 0.66 -7.83 13.62
CA GLY A 21 0.62 -6.61 12.82
C GLY A 21 0.82 -6.85 11.31
N THR A 22 1.57 -7.88 10.92
CA THR A 22 1.79 -8.22 9.51
C THR A 22 0.51 -8.76 8.86
N LYS A 23 -0.34 -9.47 9.60
CA LYS A 23 -1.63 -9.95 9.09
C LYS A 23 -2.60 -8.79 8.85
N VAL A 24 -2.61 -7.81 9.76
CA VAL A 24 -3.40 -6.58 9.62
C VAL A 24 -2.92 -5.77 8.42
N LEU A 25 -1.60 -5.59 8.28
CA LEU A 25 -0.99 -4.93 7.12
C LEU A 25 -1.34 -5.64 5.80
N PHE A 26 -1.28 -6.98 5.75
CA PHE A 26 -1.62 -7.72 4.55
C PHE A 26 -3.10 -7.56 4.16
N ARG A 27 -4.01 -7.57 5.15
CA ARG A 27 -5.44 -7.28 4.95
C ARG A 27 -5.67 -5.85 4.47
N ALA A 28 -4.95 -4.88 5.04
CA ALA A 28 -5.00 -3.48 4.61
C ALA A 28 -4.54 -3.31 3.16
N VAL A 29 -3.40 -3.93 2.77
CA VAL A 29 -2.85 -3.86 1.42
C VAL A 29 -3.83 -4.47 0.42
N THR A 30 -4.34 -5.67 0.69
CA THR A 30 -5.30 -6.34 -0.21
C THR A 30 -6.60 -5.55 -0.36
N ALA A 31 -7.09 -4.91 0.70
CA ALA A 31 -8.23 -3.99 0.65
C ALA A 31 -7.92 -2.68 -0.09
N ALA A 32 -6.65 -2.27 -0.16
CA ALA A 32 -6.19 -1.08 -0.88
C ALA A 32 -5.91 -1.33 -2.37
N ILE A 33 -5.80 -2.57 -2.84
CA ILE A 33 -5.55 -2.88 -4.27
C ILE A 33 -6.60 -2.25 -5.20
N PRO A 34 -7.92 -2.38 -4.96
CA PRO A 34 -8.93 -1.82 -5.87
C PRO A 34 -8.87 -0.29 -6.06
N PRO A 35 -8.72 0.55 -5.01
CA PRO A 35 -8.52 1.98 -5.23
C PRO A 35 -7.13 2.32 -5.79
N LEU A 36 -6.10 1.53 -5.43
CA LEU A 36 -4.74 1.75 -5.95
C LEU A 36 -4.64 1.52 -7.45
N THR A 37 -5.30 0.50 -8.01
CA THR A 37 -5.24 0.22 -9.45
C THR A 37 -5.76 1.39 -10.29
N ILE A 38 -6.84 2.05 -9.84
CA ILE A 38 -7.39 3.24 -10.51
C ILE A 38 -6.40 4.40 -10.46
N THR A 39 -5.81 4.67 -9.29
CA THR A 39 -4.80 5.73 -9.16
C THR A 39 -3.53 5.43 -9.95
N LEU A 40 -3.12 4.17 -10.02
CA LEU A 40 -1.96 3.76 -10.81
C LEU A 40 -2.21 3.95 -12.30
N PHE A 41 -3.41 3.61 -12.79
CA PHE A 41 -3.78 3.83 -14.19
C PHE A 41 -3.69 5.32 -14.55
N PHE A 42 -4.28 6.19 -13.73
CA PHE A 42 -4.20 7.63 -13.97
C PHE A 42 -2.77 8.16 -13.85
N LEU A 43 -1.97 7.69 -12.88
CA LEU A 43 -0.55 8.02 -12.77
C LEU A 43 0.20 7.70 -14.07
N LEU A 44 0.00 6.50 -14.63
CA LEU A 44 0.63 6.08 -15.87
C LEU A 44 0.23 6.97 -17.04
N THR A 45 -1.05 7.37 -17.14
CA THR A 45 -1.48 8.30 -18.20
C THR A 45 -0.81 9.67 -18.09
N VAL A 46 -0.70 10.21 -16.87
CA VAL A 46 -0.03 11.49 -16.61
C VAL A 46 1.45 11.42 -16.97
N VAL A 47 2.12 10.34 -16.55
CA VAL A 47 3.53 10.08 -16.88
C VAL A 47 3.72 10.01 -18.39
N MET A 48 2.86 9.31 -19.12
CA MET A 48 2.95 9.20 -20.59
C MET A 48 2.75 10.54 -21.29
N VAL A 49 1.79 11.37 -20.84
CA VAL A 49 1.56 12.71 -21.40
C VAL A 49 2.75 13.64 -21.18
N PHE A 50 3.35 13.62 -19.99
CA PHE A 50 4.54 14.42 -19.73
C PHE A 50 5.78 13.88 -20.43
N ALA A 51 5.90 12.55 -20.58
CA ALA A 51 6.96 11.93 -21.33
C ALA A 51 6.94 12.31 -22.81
N THR A 52 5.74 12.34 -23.44
CA THR A 52 5.60 12.80 -24.83
C THR A 52 5.99 14.28 -24.95
N ALA A 53 5.52 15.13 -24.02
CA ALA A 53 5.84 16.56 -24.02
C ALA A 53 7.34 16.83 -23.89
N ILE A 54 8.04 16.13 -22.99
CA ILE A 54 9.49 16.27 -22.79
C ILE A 54 10.26 15.73 -23.99
N PHE A 55 9.83 14.59 -24.56
CA PHE A 55 10.44 14.02 -25.76
C PHE A 55 10.38 14.97 -26.95
N TYR A 56 9.25 15.67 -27.15
CA TYR A 56 9.13 16.69 -28.21
C TYR A 56 9.88 18.00 -27.88
N ALA A 57 10.04 18.33 -26.60
CA ALA A 57 10.79 19.52 -26.18
C ALA A 57 12.31 19.36 -26.34
N GLU A 58 12.82 18.13 -26.41
CA GLU A 58 14.22 17.82 -26.67
C GLU A 58 14.37 17.08 -28.00
N PRO A 59 14.42 17.80 -29.14
CA PRO A 59 14.67 17.18 -30.43
C PRO A 59 16.04 16.48 -30.42
N CYS A 60 16.01 15.18 -30.69
CA CYS A 60 17.18 14.33 -30.78
C CYS A 60 17.92 14.60 -32.11
N TYR A 61 18.92 15.47 -32.09
CA TYR A 61 19.70 15.79 -33.29
C TYR A 61 20.79 14.76 -33.60
N ASP A 62 21.27 14.02 -32.60
CA ASP A 62 22.37 13.07 -32.75
C ASP A 62 22.15 11.84 -31.84
N LEU A 63 22.12 10.64 -32.44
CA LEU A 63 21.67 9.41 -31.74
C LEU A 63 22.69 8.94 -30.67
N GLN A 64 23.96 9.31 -30.80
CA GLN A 64 25.03 8.92 -29.86
C GLN A 64 25.07 9.74 -28.57
N THR A 65 24.51 10.96 -28.57
CA THR A 65 24.51 11.86 -27.41
C THR A 65 23.10 12.09 -26.84
N CYS A 66 22.10 11.43 -27.41
CA CYS A 66 20.71 11.59 -27.04
C CYS A 66 20.42 10.90 -25.69
N THR A 67 20.02 11.69 -24.70
CA THR A 67 19.59 11.19 -23.38
C THR A 67 18.25 10.48 -23.43
N PHE A 68 17.39 10.86 -24.38
CA PHE A 68 16.03 10.32 -24.56
C PHE A 68 15.89 9.61 -25.91
N THR A 69 16.14 8.31 -25.94
CA THR A 69 16.08 7.50 -27.18
C THR A 69 14.65 7.22 -27.65
N ASP A 70 13.75 6.94 -26.71
CA ASP A 70 12.38 6.49 -26.98
C ASP A 70 11.42 7.12 -25.98
N ILE A 71 10.15 7.21 -26.36
CA ILE A 71 9.10 7.76 -25.49
C ILE A 71 8.93 6.97 -24.18
N LEU A 72 9.15 5.65 -24.22
CA LEU A 72 9.14 4.79 -23.04
C LEU A 72 10.36 5.03 -22.13
N ASN A 73 11.51 5.38 -22.73
CA ASN A 73 12.72 5.72 -21.99
C ASN A 73 12.55 7.09 -21.30
N THR A 74 11.97 8.08 -21.98
CA THR A 74 11.54 9.34 -21.35
C THR A 74 10.48 9.08 -20.27
N GLY A 75 9.56 8.14 -20.49
CA GLY A 75 8.58 7.69 -19.49
C GLY A 75 9.22 7.15 -18.22
N TYR A 76 10.31 6.39 -18.34
CA TYR A 76 11.11 5.94 -17.20
C TYR A 76 11.70 7.13 -16.41
N PHE A 77 12.29 8.11 -17.10
CA PHE A 77 12.79 9.33 -16.47
C PHE A 77 11.67 10.11 -15.74
N VAL A 78 10.52 10.31 -16.40
CA VAL A 78 9.38 11.02 -15.81
C VAL A 78 8.83 10.25 -14.60
N MET A 79 8.72 8.93 -14.68
CA MET A 79 8.25 8.08 -13.58
C MET A 79 9.16 8.19 -12.34
N LEU A 80 10.48 8.17 -12.54
CA LEU A 80 11.45 8.36 -11.45
C LEU A 80 11.43 9.77 -10.86
N THR A 81 11.17 10.77 -11.70
CA THR A 81 11.03 12.17 -11.30
C THR A 81 9.78 12.37 -10.43
N VAL A 82 8.64 11.81 -10.86
CA VAL A 82 7.37 11.82 -10.10
C VAL A 82 7.52 11.06 -8.78
N ALA A 83 8.25 9.93 -8.79
CA ALA A 83 8.57 9.16 -7.59
C ALA A 83 9.66 9.80 -6.71
N THR A 84 10.21 10.96 -7.10
CA THR A 84 11.27 11.69 -6.38
C THR A 84 12.58 10.90 -6.20
N VAL A 85 12.84 9.88 -7.02
CA VAL A 85 14.05 9.04 -6.95
C VAL A 85 15.25 9.73 -7.59
N GLY A 86 15.08 10.26 -8.81
CA GLY A 86 16.08 11.10 -9.48
C GLY A 86 17.48 10.50 -9.60
N TYR A 87 17.64 9.32 -10.21
CA TYR A 87 18.95 8.66 -10.37
C TYR A 87 20.00 9.49 -11.14
N GLY A 88 19.57 10.46 -11.96
CA GLY A 88 20.46 11.35 -12.71
C GLY A 88 21.18 10.71 -13.89
N ASN A 89 20.80 9.49 -14.29
CA ASN A 89 21.36 8.78 -15.44
C ASN A 89 20.90 9.37 -16.80
N GLN A 90 19.73 10.00 -16.82
CA GLN A 90 19.17 10.73 -17.94
C GLN A 90 18.66 12.06 -17.39
N VAL A 91 19.08 13.16 -17.99
CA VAL A 91 18.66 14.51 -17.60
C VAL A 91 18.41 15.32 -18.86
N PRO A 92 17.45 16.26 -18.83
CA PRO A 92 17.27 17.19 -19.94
C PRO A 92 18.53 18.03 -20.15
N SER A 93 18.78 18.43 -21.39
CA SER A 93 19.85 19.36 -21.72
C SER A 93 19.63 20.70 -21.05
N MET A 94 20.65 21.19 -20.34
CA MET A 94 20.62 22.49 -19.67
C MET A 94 20.49 23.67 -20.65
N HIS A 95 20.74 23.44 -21.94
CA HIS A 95 20.63 24.47 -22.98
C HIS A 95 19.19 24.72 -23.43
N ASN A 96 18.28 23.78 -23.18
CA ASN A 96 16.87 23.87 -23.59
C ASN A 96 16.00 24.37 -22.44
N ALA A 97 15.71 25.67 -22.41
CA ALA A 97 14.86 26.27 -21.37
C ALA A 97 13.45 25.64 -21.30
N GLY A 98 12.91 25.19 -22.45
CA GLY A 98 11.59 24.56 -22.52
C GLY A 98 11.52 23.20 -21.80
N SER A 99 12.50 22.32 -22.00
CA SER A 99 12.54 21.02 -21.35
C SER A 99 12.79 21.15 -19.85
N LEU A 100 13.64 22.10 -19.44
CA LEU A 100 13.90 22.42 -18.04
C LEU A 100 12.63 22.87 -17.30
N LEU A 101 11.87 23.81 -17.89
CA LEU A 101 10.62 24.29 -17.29
C LEU A 101 9.58 23.18 -17.18
N LEU A 102 9.45 22.33 -18.21
CA LEU A 102 8.53 21.18 -18.18
C LEU A 102 8.89 20.20 -17.06
N VAL A 103 10.18 19.89 -16.88
CA VAL A 103 10.63 19.00 -15.80
C VAL A 103 10.36 19.59 -14.42
N CYS A 104 10.59 20.90 -14.22
CA CYS A 104 10.23 21.57 -12.97
C CYS A 104 8.73 21.48 -12.67
N ILE A 105 7.87 21.66 -13.68
CA ILE A 105 6.42 21.53 -13.53
C ILE A 105 6.05 20.08 -13.17
N VAL A 106 6.65 19.11 -13.85
CA VAL A 106 6.45 17.67 -13.58
C VAL A 106 6.86 17.29 -12.17
N MET A 107 7.96 17.84 -11.65
CA MET A 107 8.41 17.58 -10.27
C MET A 107 7.37 18.03 -9.25
N ILE A 108 6.86 19.25 -9.39
CA ILE A 108 5.87 19.82 -8.46
C ILE A 108 4.55 19.06 -8.59
N PHE A 109 4.02 18.94 -9.81
CA PHE A 109 2.74 18.28 -10.06
C PHE A 109 2.78 16.79 -9.70
N GLY A 110 3.88 16.11 -10.04
CA GLY A 110 4.13 14.71 -9.72
C GLY A 110 4.12 14.43 -8.23
N THR A 111 4.77 15.28 -7.44
CA THR A 111 4.81 15.12 -5.97
C THR A 111 3.41 15.31 -5.36
N VAL A 112 2.66 16.32 -5.82
CA VAL A 112 1.27 16.54 -5.40
C VAL A 112 0.41 15.33 -5.77
N TYR A 113 0.55 14.79 -6.97
CA TYR A 113 -0.19 13.62 -7.40
C TYR A 113 0.18 12.37 -6.58
N PHE A 114 1.47 12.15 -6.31
CA PHE A 114 1.98 11.00 -5.54
C PHE A 114 1.48 10.98 -4.09
N SER A 115 1.08 12.14 -3.53
CA SER A 115 0.47 12.22 -2.20
C SER A 115 -0.88 11.48 -2.11
N MET A 116 -1.65 11.41 -3.20
CA MET A 116 -2.98 10.80 -3.23
C MET A 116 -2.95 9.28 -2.99
N PRO A 117 -2.18 8.46 -3.73
CA PRO A 117 -2.09 7.03 -3.47
C PRO A 117 -1.49 6.71 -2.10
N LEU A 118 -0.54 7.52 -1.61
CA LEU A 118 -0.01 7.39 -0.26
C LEU A 118 -1.10 7.60 0.81
N ALA A 119 -1.93 8.63 0.64
CA ALA A 119 -3.06 8.90 1.54
C ALA A 119 -4.10 7.76 1.53
N ILE A 120 -4.43 7.23 0.35
CA ILE A 120 -5.37 6.09 0.21
C ILE A 120 -4.86 4.88 0.99
N VAL A 121 -3.57 4.54 0.85
CA VAL A 121 -2.96 3.43 1.59
C VAL A 121 -3.01 3.69 3.09
N GLY A 122 -2.70 4.91 3.54
CA GLY A 122 -2.76 5.30 4.94
C GLY A 122 -4.16 5.13 5.54
N ILE A 123 -5.20 5.59 4.84
CA ILE A 123 -6.59 5.46 5.30
C ILE A 123 -7.02 3.99 5.38
N LYS A 124 -6.65 3.16 4.38
CA LYS A 124 -6.99 1.72 4.40
C LYS A 124 -6.23 0.96 5.48
N TYR A 125 -5.00 1.36 5.77
CA TYR A 125 -4.24 0.85 6.90
C TYR A 125 -4.95 1.18 8.21
N GLU A 126 -5.30 2.44 8.44
CA GLU A 126 -6.01 2.87 9.65
C GLU A 126 -7.31 2.09 9.87
N LEU A 127 -8.12 1.94 8.81
CA LEU A 127 -9.38 1.17 8.86
C LEU A 127 -9.16 -0.31 9.22
N ALA A 128 -8.10 -0.94 8.68
CA ALA A 128 -7.79 -2.33 9.01
C ALA A 128 -7.30 -2.47 10.46
N TRP A 129 -6.61 -1.47 11.00
CA TRP A 129 -6.16 -1.46 12.38
C TRP A 129 -7.29 -1.25 13.37
N THR A 130 -8.21 -0.34 13.08
CA THR A 130 -9.39 -0.12 13.93
C THR A 130 -10.27 -1.37 13.97
N GLU A 131 -10.53 -2.01 12.82
CA GLU A 131 -11.27 -3.30 12.75
C GLU A 131 -10.58 -4.38 13.60
N TYR A 132 -9.26 -4.45 13.55
CA TYR A 132 -8.47 -5.41 14.33
C TYR A 132 -8.56 -5.13 15.85
N ASP A 133 -8.44 -3.88 16.28
CA ASP A 133 -8.52 -3.50 17.69
C ASP A 133 -9.91 -3.76 18.28
N GLU A 134 -10.97 -3.48 17.52
CA GLU A 134 -12.34 -3.80 17.92
C GLU A 134 -12.57 -5.30 18.07
N PHE A 135 -12.06 -6.11 17.13
CA PHE A 135 -12.11 -7.57 17.25
C PHE A 135 -11.38 -8.07 18.50
N ALA A 136 -10.19 -7.53 18.78
CA ALA A 136 -9.41 -7.89 19.96
C ALA A 136 -10.09 -7.47 21.26
N ARG A 137 -10.78 -6.33 21.29
CA ARG A 137 -11.58 -5.86 22.44
C ARG A 137 -12.81 -6.74 22.66
N ASN A 138 -13.57 -7.03 21.62
CA ASN A 138 -14.79 -7.84 21.72
C ASN A 138 -14.47 -9.27 22.16
N ALA A 139 -13.40 -9.87 21.64
CA ALA A 139 -12.95 -11.20 22.07
C ALA A 139 -12.60 -11.24 23.57
N LYS A 140 -11.99 -10.18 24.12
CA LYS A 140 -11.72 -10.06 25.56
C LYS A 140 -13.01 -9.97 26.38
N LEU A 141 -14.01 -9.22 25.91
CA LEU A 141 -15.31 -9.08 26.57
C LEU A 141 -16.09 -10.40 26.59
N GLU A 142 -16.10 -11.15 25.49
CA GLU A 142 -16.72 -12.48 25.42
C GLU A 142 -16.03 -13.47 26.36
N GLN A 143 -14.70 -13.38 26.46
CA GLN A 143 -13.93 -14.24 27.35
C GLN A 143 -14.18 -13.93 28.83
N ASP A 144 -14.34 -12.66 29.22
CA ASP A 144 -14.74 -12.25 30.59
C ASP A 144 -16.18 -12.66 30.93
N ASN A 145 -17.10 -12.58 29.96
CA ASN A 145 -18.50 -12.94 30.17
C ASN A 145 -18.75 -14.46 30.20
N ARG A 146 -17.92 -15.28 29.54
CA ARG A 146 -18.08 -16.74 29.50
C ARG A 146 -18.23 -17.42 30.88
N PRO A 147 -17.39 -17.15 31.90
CA PRO A 147 -17.55 -17.74 33.23
C PRO A 147 -18.80 -17.24 33.97
N LYS A 148 -19.27 -16.02 33.71
CA LYS A 148 -20.51 -15.47 34.29
C LYS A 148 -21.74 -16.15 33.71
N LEU A 149 -21.78 -16.39 32.38
CA LEU A 149 -22.84 -17.16 31.73
C LEU A 149 -22.86 -18.62 32.19
N ALA A 150 -21.69 -19.25 32.32
CA ALA A 150 -21.59 -20.64 32.80
C ALA A 150 -22.10 -20.81 34.24
N LYS A 151 -21.75 -19.89 35.16
CA LYS A 151 -22.27 -19.89 36.53
C LYS A 151 -23.78 -19.61 36.59
N GLY A 152 -24.26 -18.66 35.79
CA GLY A 152 -25.70 -18.34 35.72
C GLY A 152 -26.54 -19.49 35.19
N SER A 153 -26.06 -20.19 34.15
CA SER A 153 -26.73 -21.36 33.59
C SER A 153 -26.75 -22.55 34.56
N SER A 154 -25.65 -22.78 35.29
CA SER A 154 -25.56 -23.85 36.29
C SER A 154 -26.47 -23.59 37.50
N SER A 155 -26.57 -22.34 37.95
CA SER A 155 -27.48 -21.92 39.02
C SER A 155 -28.96 -22.10 38.62
N LYS A 156 -29.35 -21.69 37.40
CA LYS A 156 -30.72 -21.89 36.91
C LYS A 156 -31.09 -23.38 36.78
N LEU A 157 -30.17 -24.21 36.26
CA LEU A 157 -30.39 -25.64 36.14
C LEU A 157 -30.57 -26.33 37.50
N SER A 158 -29.81 -25.90 38.52
CA SER A 158 -29.94 -26.41 39.89
C SER A 158 -31.28 -26.01 40.54
N ILE A 159 -31.70 -24.75 40.38
CA ILE A 159 -33.00 -24.27 40.90
C ILE A 159 -34.17 -25.01 40.23
N GLU A 160 -34.08 -25.26 38.93
CA GLU A 160 -35.14 -25.93 38.17
C GLU A 160 -35.23 -27.44 38.50
N ALA A 161 -34.08 -28.09 38.73
CA ALA A 161 -34.03 -29.46 39.23
C ALA A 161 -34.63 -29.57 40.65
N SER A 162 -34.32 -28.63 41.54
CA SER A 162 -34.85 -28.58 42.90
C SER A 162 -36.37 -28.34 42.91
N ARG A 163 -36.88 -27.50 42.00
CA ARG A 163 -38.32 -27.23 41.84
C ARG A 163 -39.11 -28.44 41.35
N ARG A 164 -38.50 -29.29 40.51
CA ARG A 164 -39.12 -30.55 40.04
C ARG A 164 -39.21 -31.61 41.14
N GLN A 165 -38.26 -31.63 42.07
CA GLN A 165 -38.30 -32.55 43.22
C GLN A 165 -39.37 -32.20 44.25
N LEU A 166 -39.76 -30.92 44.36
CA LEU A 166 -40.82 -30.47 45.28
C LEU A 166 -42.25 -30.68 44.77
N LEU A 167 -42.42 -31.01 43.49
CA LEU A 167 -43.73 -31.19 42.85
C LEU A 167 -44.11 -32.67 42.64
N ALA A 168 -43.30 -33.60 43.16
CA ALA A 168 -43.54 -35.05 43.17
C ALA A 168 -43.78 -35.52 44.61
#